data_AF-A0A8J6GF54-F1
#
_entry.id   AF-A0A8J6GF54-F1
#
_cell.length_a   1.000
_cell.length_b   1.000
_cell.length_c   1.000
_cell.angle_alpha   90.00
_cell.angle_beta   90.00
_cell.angle_gamma   90.00
#
_symmetry.space_group_name_H-M   'P 1'
#
loop_
_entity.id
_entity.type
_entity.pdbx_description
1 polymer ?
#
loop_
_entity_poly.entity_id
_entity_poly.type
_entity_poly.pdbx_seq_one_letter_code
_entity_poly.pdbx_strand_id
1 'polypeptide(L)'
;MPLLAGQLGVEFFDEKLNSLCMAWLVDHVYAIREAATSNLKKLVEKFGKEWAHATIIPKVLAMSGDPNYLHCMTTLFCINVLSEVCGQDITTKHMLPTLLRMAGDPVANVRFNVAKSLH
;
A
#
# COMPACT_ATOMS: atom_id res chain seq x y z
N MET A 1 -3.43 12.86 9.90
CA MET A 1 -3.22 11.55 10.56
C MET A 1 -1.75 11.25 10.91
N PRO A 2 -0.74 11.55 10.05
CA PRO A 2 0.67 11.27 10.38
C PRO A 2 1.20 12.02 11.62
N LEU A 3 0.66 13.21 11.91
CA LEU A 3 1.03 14.01 13.08
C LEU A 3 0.60 13.32 14.40
N LEU A 4 -0.67 12.94 14.50
CA LEU A 4 -1.25 12.21 15.65
C LEU A 4 -0.51 10.90 15.93
N ALA A 5 -0.23 10.12 14.88
CA ALA A 5 0.50 8.85 14.99
C ALA A 5 1.91 9.02 15.60
N GLY A 6 2.55 10.19 15.43
CA GLY A 6 3.84 10.44 16.09
C GLY A 6 3.78 10.88 17.52
N GLN A 7 2.68 11.52 17.91
CA GLN A 7 2.50 11.99 19.27
C GLN A 7 1.99 10.87 20.18
N LEU A 8 1.29 9.89 19.60
CA LEU A 8 0.63 8.81 20.32
C LEU A 8 1.36 7.45 20.21
N GLY A 9 2.35 7.34 19.32
CA GLY A 9 3.18 6.14 19.15
C GLY A 9 2.56 5.07 18.23
N VAL A 10 3.37 4.04 17.98
CA VAL A 10 3.03 2.92 17.07
C VAL A 10 1.83 2.12 17.59
N GLU A 11 1.82 1.80 18.89
CA GLU A 11 0.76 1.00 19.51
C GLU A 11 -0.63 1.64 19.34
N PHE A 12 -0.74 2.97 19.55
CA PHE A 12 -2.00 3.67 19.35
C PHE A 12 -2.47 3.62 17.89
N PHE A 13 -1.55 3.78 16.93
CA PHE A 13 -1.91 3.68 15.52
C PHE A 13 -2.42 2.27 15.21
N ASP A 14 -1.70 1.24 15.65
CA ASP A 14 -2.03 -0.15 15.37
C ASP A 14 -3.39 -0.55 15.97
N GLU A 15 -3.71 -0.07 17.18
CA GLU A 15 -4.98 -0.35 17.84
C GLU A 15 -6.17 0.43 17.27
N LYS A 16 -5.98 1.70 16.90
CA LYS A 16 -7.11 2.62 16.66
C LYS A 16 -7.24 3.12 15.22
N LEU A 17 -6.14 3.23 14.49
CA LEU A 17 -6.10 3.93 13.21
C LEU A 17 -5.75 3.05 12.03
N ASN A 18 -5.16 1.88 12.27
CA ASN A 18 -4.74 0.95 11.22
C ASN A 18 -5.95 0.43 10.42
N SER A 19 -7.01 -0.01 11.08
CA SER A 19 -8.25 -0.47 10.41
C SER A 19 -8.87 0.63 9.55
N LEU A 20 -8.95 1.86 10.08
CA LEU A 20 -9.47 3.01 9.36
C LEU A 20 -8.59 3.38 8.15
N CYS A 21 -7.27 3.35 8.30
CA CYS A 21 -6.34 3.61 7.23
C CYS A 21 -6.48 2.59 6.09
N MET A 22 -6.67 1.31 6.43
CA MET A 22 -6.92 0.26 5.42
C MET A 22 -8.28 0.43 4.75
N ALA A 23 -9.32 0.83 5.49
CA ALA A 23 -10.64 1.11 4.91
C ALA A 23 -10.58 2.25 3.86
N TRP A 24 -9.76 3.28 4.08
CA TRP A 24 -9.60 4.36 3.10
C TRP A 24 -8.88 3.96 1.81
N LEU A 25 -8.11 2.87 1.80
CA LEU A 25 -7.49 2.35 0.57
C LEU A 25 -8.52 1.71 -0.37
N VAL A 26 -9.67 1.32 0.15
CA VAL A 26 -10.76 0.70 -0.62
C VAL A 26 -11.98 1.61 -0.76
N ASP A 27 -11.83 2.89 -0.43
CA ASP A 27 -12.89 3.89 -0.55
C ASP A 27 -13.36 4.04 -2.01
N HIS A 28 -14.64 4.30 -2.24
CA HIS A 28 -15.16 4.50 -3.60
C HIS A 28 -14.61 5.77 -4.28
N VAL A 29 -14.24 6.79 -3.52
CA VAL A 29 -13.72 8.07 -4.02
C VAL A 29 -12.21 7.98 -4.25
N TYR A 30 -11.77 8.22 -5.50
CA TYR A 30 -10.35 8.15 -5.88
C TYR A 30 -9.46 9.05 -5.02
N ALA A 31 -9.86 10.30 -4.80
CA ALA A 31 -9.08 11.27 -4.02
C ALA A 31 -8.82 10.81 -2.57
N ILE A 32 -9.74 10.03 -1.98
CA ILE A 32 -9.56 9.45 -0.64
C ILE A 32 -8.49 8.36 -0.69
N ARG A 33 -8.53 7.48 -1.70
CA ARG A 33 -7.52 6.41 -1.87
C ARG A 33 -6.12 6.96 -2.14
N GLU A 34 -6.02 8.02 -2.94
CA GLU A 34 -4.76 8.71 -3.21
C GLU A 34 -4.19 9.34 -1.93
N ALA A 35 -5.02 10.06 -1.17
CA ALA A 35 -4.62 10.63 0.11
C ALA A 35 -4.22 9.54 1.13
N ALA A 36 -4.92 8.42 1.17
CA ALA A 36 -4.61 7.27 2.03
C ALA A 36 -3.25 6.66 1.68
N THR A 37 -2.96 6.49 0.39
CA THR A 37 -1.67 5.99 -0.09
C THR A 37 -0.52 6.93 0.31
N SER A 38 -0.70 8.24 0.14
CA SER A 38 0.28 9.23 0.61
C SER A 38 0.48 9.20 2.13
N ASN A 39 -0.60 8.97 2.89
CA ASN A 39 -0.52 8.83 4.34
C ASN A 39 0.24 7.58 4.76
N LEU A 40 0.09 6.45 4.05
CA LEU A 40 0.90 5.25 4.30
C LEU A 40 2.39 5.54 4.16
N LYS A 41 2.82 6.24 3.10
CA LYS A 41 4.23 6.63 2.93
C LYS A 41 4.77 7.35 4.17
N LYS A 42 4.04 8.38 4.63
CA LYS A 42 4.42 9.19 5.79
C LYS A 42 4.44 8.39 7.09
N LEU A 43 3.57 7.38 7.22
CA LEU A 43 3.59 6.47 8.36
C LEU A 43 4.81 5.56 8.32
N VAL A 44 5.18 5.02 7.15
CA VAL A 44 6.38 4.20 6.98
C VAL A 44 7.66 5.01 7.20
N GLU A 45 7.73 6.24 6.70
CA GLU A 45 8.85 7.16 6.97
C GLU A 45 9.03 7.43 8.47
N LYS A 46 7.94 7.37 9.23
CA LYS A 46 7.92 7.67 10.67
C LYS A 46 8.19 6.46 11.55
N PHE A 47 7.56 5.33 11.25
CA PHE A 47 7.62 4.11 12.05
C PHE A 47 8.66 3.11 11.55
N GLY A 48 9.20 3.35 10.35
CA GLY A 48 10.25 2.55 9.75
C GLY A 48 9.73 1.40 8.90
N LYS A 49 10.63 0.91 8.04
CA LYS A 49 10.36 -0.17 7.09
C LYS A 49 10.04 -1.52 7.76
N GLU A 50 10.60 -1.80 8.93
CA GLU A 50 10.33 -3.06 9.65
C GLU A 50 8.89 -3.11 10.16
N TRP A 51 8.39 -2.00 10.71
CA TRP A 51 6.98 -1.86 11.05
C TRP A 51 6.09 -1.98 9.82
N ALA A 52 6.47 -1.33 8.72
CA ALA A 52 5.72 -1.44 7.46
C ALA A 52 5.61 -2.89 7.00
N HIS A 53 6.73 -3.62 7.02
CA HIS A 53 6.80 -5.02 6.62
C HIS A 53 5.92 -5.92 7.50
N ALA A 54 5.89 -5.69 8.81
CA ALA A 54 5.06 -6.46 9.73
C ALA A 54 3.55 -6.13 9.61
N THR A 55 3.20 -4.86 9.42
CA THR A 55 1.83 -4.39 9.65
C THR A 55 1.10 -3.97 8.37
N ILE A 56 1.79 -3.30 7.44
CA ILE A 56 1.19 -2.62 6.29
C ILE A 56 1.32 -3.44 5.01
N ILE A 57 2.53 -3.92 4.71
CA ILE A 57 2.82 -4.65 3.46
C ILE A 57 1.89 -5.85 3.26
N PRO A 58 1.67 -6.74 4.24
CA PRO A 58 0.81 -7.91 4.05
C PRO A 58 -0.63 -7.52 3.66
N LYS A 59 -1.15 -6.45 4.28
CA LYS A 59 -2.52 -5.96 4.04
C LYS A 59 -2.65 -5.34 2.65
N VAL A 60 -1.67 -4.52 2.26
CA VAL A 60 -1.64 -3.89 0.93
C VAL A 60 -1.58 -4.95 -0.17
N LEU A 61 -0.70 -5.94 -0.02
CA LEU A 61 -0.53 -6.99 -1.02
C LEU A 61 -1.75 -7.91 -1.10
N ALA A 62 -2.45 -8.17 0.01
CA ALA A 62 -3.68 -8.98 -0.01
C ALA A 62 -4.78 -8.40 -0.91
N MET A 63 -4.87 -7.07 -1.03
CA MET A 63 -5.87 -6.41 -1.89
C MET A 63 -5.68 -6.68 -3.40
N SER A 64 -4.49 -7.11 -3.83
CA SER A 64 -4.22 -7.42 -5.25
C SER A 64 -4.88 -8.71 -5.76
N GLY A 65 -5.53 -9.48 -4.89
CA GLY A 65 -6.34 -10.64 -5.26
C GLY A 65 -7.83 -10.36 -5.24
N ASP A 66 -8.25 -9.12 -4.96
CA ASP A 66 -9.65 -8.75 -4.83
C ASP A 66 -10.34 -8.74 -6.22
N PRO A 67 -11.57 -9.28 -6.35
CA PRO A 67 -12.32 -9.20 -7.60
C PRO A 67 -12.61 -7.76 -8.07
N ASN A 68 -12.63 -6.80 -7.15
CA ASN A 68 -12.78 -5.39 -7.48
C ASN A 68 -11.49 -4.82 -8.04
N TYR A 69 -11.50 -4.53 -9.34
CA TYR A 69 -10.33 -3.96 -10.03
C TYR A 69 -9.83 -2.64 -9.41
N LEU A 70 -10.69 -1.87 -8.73
CA LEU A 70 -10.27 -0.65 -8.04
C LEU A 70 -9.30 -0.96 -6.89
N HIS A 71 -9.48 -2.09 -6.20
CA HIS A 71 -8.59 -2.51 -5.13
C HIS A 71 -7.25 -2.97 -5.71
N CYS A 72 -7.26 -3.71 -6.82
CA CYS A 72 -6.04 -4.04 -7.58
C CYS A 72 -5.28 -2.76 -7.99
N MET A 73 -5.98 -1.77 -8.55
CA MET A 73 -5.40 -0.48 -8.92
C MET A 73 -4.78 0.23 -7.71
N THR A 74 -5.48 0.27 -6.58
CA THR A 74 -4.93 0.88 -5.36
C THR A 74 -3.71 0.12 -4.84
N THR A 75 -3.67 -1.22 -4.93
CA THR A 75 -2.47 -1.98 -4.57
C THR A 75 -1.26 -1.56 -5.40
N LEU A 76 -1.42 -1.34 -6.71
CA LEU A 76 -0.33 -0.85 -7.57
C LEU A 76 0.16 0.53 -7.12
N PHE A 77 -0.75 1.45 -6.82
CA PHE A 77 -0.38 2.77 -6.30
C PHE A 77 0.35 2.69 -4.96
N CYS A 78 -0.09 1.81 -4.07
CA CYS A 78 0.59 1.57 -2.80
C CYS A 78 1.98 0.98 -3.01
N ILE A 79 2.15 0.00 -3.90
CA ILE A 79 3.47 -0.58 -4.20
C ILE A 79 4.42 0.49 -4.72
N ASN A 80 4.00 1.33 -5.67
CA ASN A 80 4.83 2.41 -6.20
C ASN A 80 5.33 3.33 -5.08
N VAL A 81 4.40 3.82 -4.26
CA VAL A 81 4.69 4.77 -3.19
C VAL A 81 5.51 4.15 -2.06
N LEU A 82 5.23 2.91 -1.67
CA LEU A 82 5.90 2.23 -0.56
C LEU A 82 7.29 1.72 -0.95
N SER A 83 7.53 1.43 -2.24
CA SER A 83 8.85 1.00 -2.72
C SER A 83 9.94 2.06 -2.49
N GLU A 84 9.57 3.34 -2.52
CA GLU A 84 10.47 4.47 -2.27
C GLU A 84 10.99 4.52 -0.82
N VAL A 85 10.27 3.92 0.14
CA VAL A 85 10.55 4.06 1.58
C VAL A 85 10.82 2.74 2.30
N CYS A 86 10.48 1.60 1.71
CA CYS A 86 10.71 0.28 2.31
C CYS A 86 12.10 -0.29 1.98
N GLY A 87 12.78 0.23 0.96
CA GLY A 87 14.10 -0.21 0.53
C GLY A 87 14.09 -1.52 -0.26
N GLN A 88 15.22 -1.80 -0.91
CA GLN A 88 15.34 -2.83 -1.95
C GLN A 88 14.97 -4.24 -1.46
N ASP A 89 15.33 -4.61 -0.24
CA ASP A 89 15.09 -5.97 0.29
C ASP A 89 13.59 -6.29 0.36
N ILE A 90 12.80 -5.42 1.00
CA ILE A 90 11.35 -5.59 1.13
C ILE A 90 10.68 -5.50 -0.24
N THR A 91 11.08 -4.54 -1.07
CA THR A 91 10.51 -4.36 -2.40
C THR A 91 10.74 -5.59 -3.28
N THR A 92 11.96 -6.11 -3.35
CA THR A 92 12.29 -7.25 -4.21
C THR A 92 11.73 -8.57 -3.71
N LYS A 93 11.68 -8.80 -2.38
CA LYS A 93 11.21 -10.06 -1.81
C LYS A 93 9.68 -10.15 -1.70
N HIS A 94 8.98 -9.04 -1.52
CA HIS A 94 7.53 -9.06 -1.23
C HIS A 94 6.68 -8.31 -2.25
N MET A 95 7.08 -7.10 -2.65
CA MET A 95 6.27 -6.28 -3.57
C MET A 95 6.40 -6.74 -5.02
N LEU A 96 7.63 -6.96 -5.50
CA LEU A 96 7.91 -7.34 -6.87
C LEU A 96 7.21 -8.66 -7.28
N PRO A 97 7.21 -9.74 -6.48
CA PRO A 97 6.47 -10.97 -6.83
C PRO A 97 4.96 -10.72 -7.02
N THR A 98 4.38 -9.85 -6.19
CA THR A 98 2.97 -9.47 -6.31
C THR A 98 2.73 -8.72 -7.62
N LEU A 99 3.60 -7.77 -7.94
CA LEU A 99 3.50 -6.96 -9.15
C LEU A 99 3.62 -7.83 -10.42
N LEU A 100 4.55 -8.78 -10.43
CA LEU A 100 4.70 -9.75 -11.53
C LEU A 100 3.47 -10.67 -11.67
N ARG A 101 2.85 -11.10 -10.57
CA ARG A 101 1.57 -11.83 -10.63
C ARG A 101 0.45 -10.98 -11.25
N MET A 102 0.37 -9.70 -10.87
CA MET A 102 -0.63 -8.77 -11.40
C MET A 102 -0.42 -8.46 -12.89
N ALA A 103 0.75 -8.75 -13.47
CA ALA A 103 0.96 -8.66 -14.92
C ALA A 103 0.02 -9.60 -15.71
N GLY A 104 -0.49 -10.67 -15.07
CA GLY A 104 -1.48 -11.59 -15.63
C GLY A 104 -2.93 -11.26 -15.30
N ASP A 105 -3.23 -10.09 -14.72
CA ASP A 105 -4.59 -9.71 -14.31
C ASP A 105 -5.57 -9.70 -15.51
N PRO A 106 -6.83 -10.16 -15.36
CA PRO A 106 -7.81 -10.16 -16.44
C PRO A 106 -8.10 -8.74 -17.00
N VAL A 107 -7.98 -7.70 -16.18
CA VAL A 107 -8.28 -6.32 -16.56
C VAL A 107 -7.07 -5.67 -17.23
N ALA A 108 -7.25 -5.24 -18.49
CA ALA A 108 -6.18 -4.63 -19.28
C ALA A 108 -5.56 -3.37 -18.63
N ASN A 109 -6.37 -2.56 -17.95
CA ASN A 109 -5.87 -1.37 -17.25
C ASN A 109 -4.93 -1.74 -16.08
N VAL A 110 -5.20 -2.84 -15.36
CA VAL A 110 -4.31 -3.31 -14.28
C VAL A 110 -2.97 -3.72 -14.88
N ARG A 111 -2.97 -4.54 -15.94
CA ARG A 111 -1.74 -4.94 -16.64
C ARG A 111 -0.94 -3.76 -17.17
N PHE A 112 -1.61 -2.75 -17.73
CA PHE A 112 -0.97 -1.53 -18.21
C PHE A 112 -0.30 -0.75 -17.07
N ASN A 113 -0.94 -0.65 -15.90
CA ASN A 113 -0.34 0.03 -14.76
C ASN A 113 0.77 -0.79 -14.10
N VAL A 114 0.73 -2.12 -14.14
CA VAL A 114 1.87 -2.97 -13.76
C VAL A 114 3.09 -2.65 -14.61
N ALA A 115 2.94 -2.53 -15.93
CA ALA A 115 4.04 -2.17 -16.82
C ALA A 115 4.63 -0.79 -16.49
N LYS A 116 3.77 0.19 -16.15
CA LYS A 116 4.22 1.52 -15.69
C LYS A 116 5.01 1.47 -14.38
N SER A 117 4.63 0.57 -13.47
CA SER A 117 5.30 0.39 -12.18
C SER A 117 6.67 -0.29 -12.27
N LEU A 118 6.98 -0.94 -13.38
CA LEU A 118 8.28 -1.61 -13.62
C LEU A 118 9.29 -0.72 -14.35
N HIS A 119 8.89 0.46 -14.80
CA HIS A 119 9.73 1.42 -15.51
C HIS A 119 10.23 2.51 -14.56
#